data_AF-A0A5A9GEY6-F1
#
_entry.id   AF-A0A5A9GEY6-F1
#
_cell.length_a   1.000
_cell.length_b   1.000
_cell.length_c   1.000
_cell.angle_alpha   90.00
_cell.angle_beta   90.00
_cell.angle_gamma   90.00
#
_symmetry.space_group_name_H-M   'P 1'
#
loop_
_entity.id
_entity.type
_entity.pdbx_description
1 polymer ?
#
loop_
_entity_poly.entity_id
_entity_poly.type
_entity_poly.pdbx_seq_one_letter_code
_entity_poly.pdbx_strand_id
1 'polypeptide(L)'
;MTDKTERPVLASAGHHADGVVELFRLQDELEAKARALLANRERLGVGGAIPDDPTEAGLWADIRRIGERIGALGGTAAMVDIWDDLDRTAGHHASTAVDYAWHGIGGWAA
;
A
#
# COMPACT_ATOMS: atom_id res chain seq x y z
N MET A 1 -45.78 -3.18 -17.96
CA MET A 1 -45.43 -1.97 -17.16
C MET A 1 -45.90 -2.27 -15.76
N THR A 2 -45.12 -2.43 -14.71
CA THR A 2 -43.74 -2.07 -14.28
C THR A 2 -43.32 -3.25 -13.35
N ASP A 3 -42.09 -3.56 -12.93
CA ASP A 3 -40.88 -2.82 -12.62
C ASP A 3 -39.74 -3.86 -12.62
N LYS A 4 -38.58 -3.55 -13.22
CA LYS A 4 -37.41 -4.47 -13.31
C LYS A 4 -36.15 -3.79 -12.76
N THR A 5 -36.29 -2.91 -11.76
CA THR A 5 -35.26 -1.91 -11.45
C THR A 5 -34.60 -2.09 -10.08
N GLU A 6 -34.48 -3.32 -9.58
CA GLU A 6 -33.87 -3.56 -8.25
C GLU A 6 -32.52 -4.29 -8.26
N ARG A 7 -31.96 -4.65 -9.44
CA ARG A 7 -30.70 -5.43 -9.53
C ARG A 7 -29.35 -4.71 -9.74
N PRO A 8 -29.19 -3.37 -9.73
CA PRO A 8 -27.84 -2.77 -9.79
C PRO A 8 -27.23 -2.41 -8.42
N VAL A 9 -28.05 -2.20 -7.37
CA VAL A 9 -27.57 -1.64 -6.08
C VAL A 9 -26.78 -2.67 -5.25
N LEU A 10 -27.25 -3.92 -5.19
CA LEU A 10 -26.58 -4.98 -4.42
C LEU A 10 -25.22 -5.39 -5.01
N ALA A 11 -25.07 -5.35 -6.34
CA ALA A 11 -23.79 -5.67 -6.99
C ALA A 11 -22.73 -4.57 -6.74
N SER A 12 -23.14 -3.29 -6.72
CA SER A 12 -22.23 -2.18 -6.41
C SER A 12 -21.82 -2.17 -4.93
N ALA A 13 -22.74 -2.47 -4.01
CA ALA A 13 -22.43 -2.58 -2.59
C ALA A 13 -21.48 -3.76 -2.28
N GLY A 14 -21.67 -4.90 -2.93
CA GLY A 14 -20.75 -6.04 -2.84
C GLY A 14 -19.35 -5.71 -3.38
N HIS A 15 -19.29 -5.07 -4.55
CA HIS A 15 -18.01 -4.67 -5.15
C HIS A 15 -17.27 -3.60 -4.32
N HIS A 16 -18.00 -2.68 -3.69
CA HIS A 16 -17.41 -1.73 -2.72
C HIS A 16 -16.89 -2.44 -1.46
N ALA A 17 -17.64 -3.39 -0.91
CA ALA A 17 -17.19 -4.17 0.23
C ALA A 17 -15.93 -5.00 -0.09
N ASP A 18 -15.89 -5.62 -1.27
CA ASP A 18 -14.73 -6.38 -1.74
C ASP A 18 -13.49 -5.47 -1.93
N GLY A 19 -13.68 -4.27 -2.48
CA GLY A 19 -12.61 -3.28 -2.62
C GLY A 19 -12.06 -2.80 -1.28
N VAL A 20 -12.92 -2.57 -0.29
CA VAL A 20 -12.51 -2.18 1.07
C VAL A 20 -11.76 -3.31 1.79
N VAL A 21 -12.24 -4.56 1.68
CA VAL A 21 -11.56 -5.72 2.26
C VAL A 21 -10.17 -5.91 1.62
N GLU A 22 -10.05 -5.75 0.30
CA GLU A 22 -8.77 -5.83 -0.38
C GLU A 22 -7.82 -4.68 0.01
N LEU A 23 -8.34 -3.47 0.26
CA LEU A 23 -7.52 -2.36 0.76
C LEU A 23 -6.92 -2.66 2.14
N PHE A 24 -7.70 -3.21 3.08
CA PHE A 24 -7.16 -3.65 4.38
C PHE A 24 -6.10 -4.74 4.22
N ARG A 25 -6.35 -5.73 3.35
CA ARG A 25 -5.38 -6.80 3.08
C ARG A 25 -4.07 -6.24 2.49
N LEU A 26 -4.16 -5.28 1.58
CA LEU A 26 -3.01 -4.63 0.95
C LEU A 26 -2.27 -3.74 1.94
N GLN A 27 -2.97 -3.07 2.84
CA GLN A 27 -2.37 -2.31 3.94
C GLN A 27 -1.55 -3.23 4.86
N ASP A 28 -2.12 -4.35 5.32
CA ASP A 28 -1.40 -5.32 6.15
C ASP A 28 -0.16 -5.88 5.43
N GLU A 29 -0.29 -6.17 4.12
CA GLU A 29 0.81 -6.64 3.29
C GLU A 29 1.91 -5.57 3.17
N LEU A 30 1.53 -4.30 2.96
CA LEU A 30 2.45 -3.17 2.87
C LEU A 30 3.21 -2.97 4.19
N GLU A 31 2.51 -3.03 5.32
CA GLU A 31 3.11 -2.95 6.65
C GLU A 31 4.16 -4.05 6.86
N ALA A 32 3.79 -5.29 6.53
CA ALA A 32 4.69 -6.43 6.67
C ALA A 32 5.97 -6.27 5.84
N LYS A 33 5.85 -5.75 4.60
CA LYS A 33 7.02 -5.49 3.74
C LYS A 33 7.87 -4.33 4.26
N ALA A 34 7.24 -3.26 4.76
CA ALA A 34 7.96 -2.15 5.38
C ALA A 34 8.74 -2.60 6.63
N ARG A 35 8.13 -3.40 7.51
CA ARG A 35 8.81 -3.99 8.67
C ARG A 35 9.97 -4.91 8.26
N ALA A 36 9.78 -5.74 7.23
CA ALA A 36 10.83 -6.61 6.71
C ALA A 36 12.02 -5.82 6.14
N LEU A 37 11.75 -4.69 5.48
CA LEU A 37 12.78 -3.79 4.97
C LEU A 37 13.61 -3.19 6.11
N LEU A 38 12.94 -2.71 7.16
CA LEU A 38 13.60 -2.17 8.35
C LEU A 38 14.45 -3.23 9.06
N ALA A 39 13.90 -4.43 9.26
CA ALA A 39 14.63 -5.55 9.86
C ALA A 39 15.85 -5.96 9.02
N ASN A 40 15.75 -5.92 7.68
CA ASN A 40 16.89 -6.21 6.81
C ASN A 40 17.99 -5.16 6.95
N ARG A 41 17.63 -3.88 7.03
CA ARG A 41 18.58 -2.78 7.23
C ARG A 41 19.24 -2.82 8.60
N GLU A 42 18.48 -3.12 9.65
CA GLU A 42 19.01 -3.32 11.00
C GLU A 42 19.99 -4.49 11.03
N ARG A 43 19.65 -5.63 10.41
CA ARG A 43 20.54 -6.79 10.26
C ARG A 43 21.86 -6.43 9.57
N LEU A 44 21.82 -5.52 8.60
CA LEU A 44 22.97 -5.08 7.83
C LEU A 44 23.73 -3.91 8.48
N GLY A 45 23.23 -3.37 9.59
CA GLY A 45 23.85 -2.27 10.33
C GLY A 45 23.84 -0.95 9.56
N VAL A 46 22.92 -0.77 8.62
CA VAL A 46 22.83 0.44 7.77
C VAL A 46 21.63 1.30 8.15
N GLY A 47 21.83 2.62 8.15
CA GLY A 47 20.76 3.61 8.33
C GLY A 47 20.08 4.06 7.04
N GLY A 48 20.42 3.46 5.88
CA GLY A 48 19.99 3.92 4.56
C GLY A 48 19.81 2.78 3.55
N ALA A 49 19.39 3.12 2.34
CA ALA A 49 19.19 2.16 1.27
C ALA A 49 20.50 1.49 0.84
N ILE A 50 20.46 0.17 0.63
CA ILE A 50 21.60 -0.60 0.11
C ILE A 50 21.35 -0.88 -1.37
N PRO A 51 22.10 -0.25 -2.29
CA PRO A 51 21.82 -0.34 -3.73
C PRO A 51 21.93 -1.75 -4.33
N ASP A 52 22.59 -2.69 -3.65
CA ASP A 52 22.95 -4.01 -4.20
C ASP A 52 22.50 -5.20 -3.33
N ASP A 53 21.64 -4.99 -2.32
CA ASP A 53 21.11 -6.10 -1.53
C ASP A 53 19.87 -6.73 -2.23
N PRO A 54 19.93 -8.01 -2.64
CA PRO A 54 18.83 -8.63 -3.38
C PRO A 54 17.56 -8.77 -2.54
N THR A 55 17.67 -8.83 -1.21
CA THR A 55 16.51 -8.86 -0.31
C THR A 55 15.83 -7.50 -0.28
N GLU A 56 16.59 -6.41 -0.13
CA GLU A 56 16.08 -5.04 -0.19
C GLU A 56 15.45 -4.73 -1.55
N ALA A 57 16.08 -5.12 -2.66
CA ALA A 57 15.53 -4.95 -4.00
C ALA A 57 14.19 -5.70 -4.19
N GLY A 58 14.08 -6.93 -3.70
CA GLY A 58 12.84 -7.71 -3.74
C GLY A 58 11.72 -7.08 -2.90
N LEU A 59 12.04 -6.59 -1.70
CA LEU A 59 11.10 -5.90 -0.83
C LEU A 59 10.60 -4.60 -1.46
N TRP A 60 11.48 -3.84 -2.11
CA TRP A 60 11.11 -2.63 -2.84
C TRP A 60 10.16 -2.91 -4.01
N ALA A 61 10.42 -3.97 -4.78
CA ALA A 61 9.54 -4.37 -5.88
C ALA A 61 8.14 -4.76 -5.38
N ASP A 62 8.06 -5.50 -4.26
CA ASP A 62 6.80 -5.85 -3.63
C ASP A 62 6.02 -4.62 -3.12
N ILE A 63 6.71 -3.73 -2.41
CA ILE A 63 6.13 -2.48 -1.87
C ILE A 63 5.54 -1.63 -3.02
N ARG A 64 6.27 -1.49 -4.13
CA ARG A 64 5.78 -0.78 -5.32
C ARG A 64 4.53 -1.42 -5.90
N ARG A 65 4.53 -2.74 -6.09
CA ARG A 65 3.38 -3.49 -6.63
C ARG A 65 2.13 -3.34 -5.76
N ILE A 66 2.31 -3.31 -4.43
CA ILE A 66 1.20 -3.10 -3.48
C ILE A 66 0.66 -1.67 -3.61
N GLY A 67 1.54 -0.66 -3.63
CA GLY A 67 1.14 0.74 -3.83
C GLY A 67 0.38 0.97 -5.14
N GLU A 68 0.81 0.36 -6.25
CA GLU A 68 0.10 0.41 -7.53
C GLU A 68 -1.32 -0.18 -7.43
N ARG A 69 -1.50 -1.26 -6.67
CA ARG A 69 -2.82 -1.88 -6.44
C ARG A 69 -3.73 -1.04 -5.56
N ILE A 70 -3.20 -0.47 -4.48
CA ILE A 70 -3.95 0.44 -3.61
C ILE A 70 -4.39 1.66 -4.42
N GLY A 71 -3.48 2.25 -5.21
CA GLY A 71 -3.79 3.36 -6.11
C GLY A 71 -4.88 3.01 -7.14
N ALA A 72 -4.88 1.79 -7.68
CA ALA A 72 -5.91 1.33 -8.60
C ALA A 72 -7.30 1.13 -7.94
N LEU A 73 -7.34 0.82 -6.65
CA LEU A 73 -8.57 0.53 -5.91
C LEU A 73 -9.20 1.78 -5.27
N GLY A 74 -8.39 2.60 -4.61
CA GLY A 74 -8.85 3.74 -3.82
C GLY A 74 -8.22 5.08 -4.19
N GLY A 75 -7.35 5.10 -5.22
CA GLY A 75 -6.68 6.31 -5.67
C GLY A 75 -5.74 6.90 -4.63
N THR A 76 -5.44 8.18 -4.81
CA THR A 76 -4.55 8.94 -3.93
C THR A 76 -5.05 9.01 -2.48
N ALA A 77 -6.38 9.10 -2.28
CA ALA A 77 -6.97 9.21 -0.95
C ALA A 77 -6.67 7.97 -0.09
N ALA A 78 -6.90 6.76 -0.63
CA ALA A 78 -6.60 5.53 0.10
C ALA A 78 -5.10 5.38 0.40
N MET A 79 -4.24 5.84 -0.49
CA MET A 79 -2.79 5.83 -0.24
C MET A 79 -2.42 6.79 0.92
N VAL A 80 -3.03 7.98 1.01
CA VAL A 80 -2.80 8.93 2.13
C VAL A 80 -3.29 8.32 3.45
N ASP A 81 -4.51 7.77 3.47
CA ASP A 81 -5.08 7.18 4.68
C ASP A 81 -4.20 6.04 5.22
N ILE A 82 -3.68 5.19 4.32
CA ILE A 82 -2.76 4.10 4.67
C ILE A 82 -1.41 4.65 5.16
N TRP A 83 -0.89 5.72 4.55
CA TRP A 83 0.34 6.37 5.01
C TRP A 83 0.17 6.92 6.43
N ASP A 84 -0.91 7.65 6.70
CA ASP A 84 -1.23 8.22 8.02
C ASP A 84 -1.43 7.11 9.07
N ASP A 85 -2.06 5.99 8.69
CA ASP A 85 -2.27 4.86 9.59
C ASP A 85 -0.96 4.15 9.93
N LEU A 86 -0.10 3.92 8.94
CA LEU A 86 1.21 3.30 9.14
C LEU A 86 2.17 4.20 9.93
N ASP A 87 2.14 5.52 9.71
CA ASP A 87 2.92 6.47 10.51
C ASP A 87 2.53 6.41 11.99
N ARG A 88 1.23 6.30 12.27
CA ARG A 88 0.67 6.23 13.63
C ARG A 88 0.91 4.90 14.33
N THR A 89 0.84 3.79 13.59
CA THR A 89 0.80 2.43 14.18
C THR A 89 2.16 1.72 14.15
N ALA A 90 2.92 1.91 13.07
CA ALA A 90 4.22 1.28 12.86
C ALA A 90 5.39 2.27 12.99
N GLY A 91 5.09 3.57 13.14
CA GLY A 91 6.04 4.65 13.36
C GLY A 91 6.64 5.21 12.07
N HIS A 92 7.32 6.36 12.21
CA HIS A 92 7.88 7.16 11.10
C HIS A 92 8.76 6.40 10.10
N HIS A 93 9.34 5.27 10.51
CA HIS A 93 10.19 4.45 9.65
C HIS A 93 9.38 3.59 8.67
N ALA A 94 8.14 3.22 9.02
CA ALA A 94 7.24 2.50 8.13
C ALA A 94 6.64 3.44 7.07
N SER A 95 6.26 4.67 7.46
CA SER A 95 5.78 5.71 6.52
C SER A 95 6.84 6.11 5.51
N THR A 96 8.12 6.14 5.91
CA THR A 96 9.25 6.34 4.98
C THR A 96 9.28 5.27 3.87
N ALA A 97 8.97 4.00 4.18
CA ALA A 97 8.94 2.94 3.15
C ALA A 97 7.76 3.12 2.17
N VAL A 98 6.64 3.65 2.67
CA VAL A 98 5.47 4.03 1.85
C VAL A 98 5.78 5.24 0.98
N ASP A 99 6.54 6.22 1.48
CA ASP A 99 6.99 7.39 0.69
C ASP A 99 7.81 6.97 -0.53
N TYR A 100 8.69 5.98 -0.38
CA TYR A 100 9.44 5.42 -1.50
C TYR A 100 8.54 4.63 -2.47
N ALA A 101 7.50 3.94 -1.98
CA ALA A 101 6.45 3.34 -2.83
C ALA A 101 5.75 4.43 -3.66
N TRP A 102 5.44 5.56 -3.04
CA TRP A 102 4.80 6.74 -3.62
C TRP A 102 5.68 7.46 -4.65
N HIS A 103 6.99 7.55 -4.39
CA HIS A 103 7.97 8.08 -5.33
C HIS A 103 8.14 7.19 -6.57
N GLY A 104 8.04 5.86 -6.41
CA GLY A 104 8.15 4.90 -7.51
C GLY A 104 6.99 4.92 -8.50
N ILE A 105 5.80 5.35 -8.06
CA ILE A 105 4.58 5.53 -8.89
C ILE A 105 4.43 6.95 -9.47
N GLY A 106 5.36 7.87 -9.18
CA GLY A 106 5.35 9.24 -9.73
C GLY A 106 4.34 10.19 -9.09
N GLY A 107 3.73 9.83 -7.94
CA GLY A 107 2.63 10.57 -7.33
C GLY A 107 2.99 11.91 -6.66
N TRP A 108 4.28 12.27 -6.56
CA TRP A 108 4.74 13.59 -6.09
C TRP A 108 5.00 14.58 -7.24
N ALA A 109 4.95 14.14 -8.50
CA ALA A 109 5.27 14.95 -9.67
C ALA A 109 4.03 15.50 -10.41
N ALA A 110 2.83 15.35 -9.85
CA ALA A 110 1.57 15.83 -10.40
C ALA A 110 1.00 16.99 -9.59
#